data_AF-A0A2C1LZ10-F1
#
_entry.id   AF-A0A2C1LZ10-F1
#
_cell.length_a   1.000
_cell.length_b   1.000
_cell.length_c   1.000
_cell.angle_alpha   90.00
_cell.angle_beta   90.00
_cell.angle_gamma   90.00
#
_symmetry.space_group_name_H-M   'P 1'
#
loop_
_entity.id
_entity.type
_entity.pdbx_description
1 polymer ?
#
loop_
_entity_poly.entity_id
_entity_poly.type
_entity_poly.pdbx_seq_one_letter_code
_entity_poly.pdbx_strand_id
1 'polypeptide(L)'
;MILFHDIIELLSYRNDTPLTQKQFTTEKQMKRVDTVTATNQYGFKLGFESTTEFKVDALVASAKQSFKASAEFNFSHTDTNTVTNEETVIFKAQEVLAAAGGTTNYFTRVGKAKFSGAFQTDAALAELKLKLPIIKKSGNAHDVVHTEEVTLTAKDIYTLFKNVPYIPLPAYLSFDDNGKKVLVKNVTFDYTGEMGYSTAVQAEFIPFDQNEPKQTMSYEKYETKTQDKSL
;
A
#
# COMPACT_ATOMS: atom_id res chain seq x y z
N MET A 1 -7.02 -10.40 5.36
CA MET A 1 -7.47 -11.61 4.62
C MET A 1 -6.66 -11.73 3.34
N ILE A 2 -6.15 -12.91 3.04
CA ILE A 2 -5.29 -13.18 1.88
C ILE A 2 -6.12 -13.89 0.81
N LEU A 3 -6.23 -13.33 -0.39
CA LEU A 3 -6.94 -13.93 -1.52
C LEU A 3 -5.97 -14.14 -2.68
N PHE A 4 -5.98 -15.34 -3.26
CA PHE A 4 -5.27 -15.65 -4.51
C PHE A 4 -6.23 -15.42 -5.67
N HIS A 5 -5.79 -14.67 -6.67
CA HIS A 5 -6.65 -14.31 -7.80
C HIS A 5 -6.11 -14.87 -9.12
N ASP A 6 -4.80 -15.05 -9.24
CA ASP A 6 -4.17 -15.50 -10.49
C ASP A 6 -3.07 -16.54 -10.23
N ILE A 7 -2.88 -17.42 -11.22
CA ILE A 7 -1.74 -18.35 -11.29
C ILE A 7 -0.90 -17.94 -12.50
N ILE A 8 0.38 -17.68 -12.29
CA ILE A 8 1.34 -17.47 -13.36
C ILE A 8 2.04 -18.79 -13.61
N GLU A 9 1.73 -19.43 -14.73
CA GLU A 9 2.48 -20.57 -15.22
C GLU A 9 3.84 -20.12 -15.76
N LEU A 10 4.89 -20.71 -15.21
CA LEU A 10 6.28 -20.42 -15.56
C LEU A 10 6.83 -21.44 -16.56
N LEU A 11 6.42 -22.71 -16.43
CA LEU A 11 6.76 -23.81 -17.33
C LEU A 11 5.85 -25.01 -17.03
N SER A 12 5.39 -25.70 -18.08
CA SER A 12 4.91 -27.08 -17.98
C SER A 12 5.84 -27.97 -18.79
N TYR A 13 6.37 -29.02 -18.17
CA TYR A 13 7.31 -29.92 -18.83
C TYR A 13 6.95 -31.37 -18.59
N ARG A 14 6.79 -32.11 -19.69
CA ARG A 14 6.57 -33.55 -19.71
C ARG A 14 7.91 -34.27 -19.88
N ASN A 15 8.34 -35.03 -18.87
CA ASN A 15 9.57 -35.80 -18.92
C ASN A 15 9.27 -37.29 -19.15
N ASP A 16 9.36 -37.72 -20.41
CA ASP A 16 9.16 -39.10 -20.85
C ASP A 16 10.42 -39.97 -20.77
N THR A 17 11.54 -39.40 -20.32
CA THR A 17 12.80 -40.13 -20.16
C THR A 17 12.89 -40.76 -18.76
N PRO A 18 13.71 -41.83 -18.60
CA PRO A 18 13.92 -42.45 -17.29
C PRO A 18 14.82 -41.63 -16.35
N LEU A 19 15.27 -40.45 -16.79
CA LEU A 19 16.22 -39.60 -16.06
C LEU A 19 15.59 -38.24 -15.74
N THR A 20 15.93 -37.69 -14.59
CA THR A 20 15.62 -36.29 -14.27
C THR A 20 16.27 -35.37 -15.29
N GLN A 21 15.52 -34.39 -15.78
CA GLN A 21 16.01 -33.41 -16.75
C GLN A 21 16.08 -32.01 -16.15
N LYS A 22 17.07 -31.24 -16.59
CA LYS A 22 17.16 -29.81 -16.29
C LYS A 22 16.44 -29.03 -17.37
N GLN A 23 15.60 -28.09 -16.97
CA GLN A 23 14.85 -27.21 -17.86
C GLN A 23 14.93 -25.77 -17.35
N PHE A 24 14.56 -24.80 -18.19
CA PHE A 24 14.49 -23.40 -17.79
C PHE A 24 13.05 -22.93 -17.80
N THR A 25 12.64 -22.25 -16.73
CA THR A 25 11.36 -21.55 -16.71
C THR A 25 11.36 -20.37 -17.67
N THR A 26 10.17 -19.96 -18.11
CA THR A 26 10.01 -18.79 -18.98
C THR A 26 10.04 -17.53 -18.14
N GLU A 27 10.73 -16.49 -18.60
CA GLU A 27 10.61 -15.16 -17.99
C GLU A 27 9.19 -14.62 -18.18
N LYS A 28 8.58 -14.15 -17.08
CA LYS A 28 7.24 -13.55 -17.09
C LYS A 28 7.26 -12.21 -16.38
N GLN A 29 6.41 -11.30 -16.84
CA GLN A 29 6.23 -9.99 -16.21
C GLN A 29 4.76 -9.83 -15.83
N MET A 30 4.51 -9.24 -14.67
CA MET A 30 3.17 -8.90 -14.22
C MET A 30 3.16 -7.48 -13.66
N LYS A 31 2.11 -6.74 -14.01
CA LYS A 31 1.82 -5.45 -13.39
C LYS A 31 1.18 -5.66 -12.02
N ARG A 32 1.82 -5.15 -10.97
CA ARG A 32 1.32 -5.06 -9.61
C ARG A 32 0.73 -3.68 -9.38
N VAL A 33 -0.42 -3.64 -8.73
CA VAL A 33 -1.11 -2.41 -8.38
C VAL A 33 -1.40 -2.46 -6.89
N ASP A 34 -0.75 -1.58 -6.14
CA ASP A 34 -0.92 -1.41 -4.71
C ASP A 34 -1.73 -0.14 -4.46
N THR A 35 -2.70 -0.19 -3.55
CA THR A 35 -3.56 0.94 -3.23
C THR A 35 -3.54 1.20 -1.74
N VAL A 36 -3.45 2.48 -1.37
CA VAL A 36 -3.62 2.93 0.00
C VAL A 36 -4.65 4.05 -0.01
N THR A 37 -5.71 3.84 0.76
CA THR A 37 -6.78 4.81 0.95
C THR A 37 -6.74 5.29 2.40
N ALA A 38 -6.58 6.59 2.59
CA ALA A 38 -6.66 7.23 3.89
C ALA A 38 -7.88 8.16 3.92
N THR A 39 -8.58 8.18 5.06
CA THR A 39 -9.76 9.03 5.26
C THR A 39 -9.49 10.03 6.36
N ASN A 40 -9.86 11.28 6.12
CA ASN A 40 -9.85 12.33 7.11
C ASN A 40 -11.29 12.63 7.54
N GLN A 41 -11.57 12.67 8.85
CA GLN A 41 -12.88 13.02 9.40
C GLN A 41 -13.00 14.48 9.85
N TYR A 42 -11.92 15.24 9.72
CA TYR A 42 -11.80 16.61 10.16
C TYR A 42 -12.06 17.54 8.98
N GLY A 43 -13.05 18.44 9.11
CA GLY A 43 -13.55 19.30 8.04
C GLY A 43 -12.60 20.42 7.57
N PHE A 44 -11.28 20.24 7.66
CA PHE A 44 -10.24 21.20 7.27
C PHE A 44 -9.08 20.54 6.52
N LYS A 45 -8.39 21.33 5.68
CA LYS A 45 -7.29 20.87 4.83
C LYS A 45 -6.07 20.45 5.67
N LEU A 46 -5.65 19.18 5.55
CA LEU A 46 -4.50 18.57 6.24
C LEU A 46 -3.55 17.94 5.22
N GLY A 47 -2.27 18.30 5.28
CA GLY A 47 -1.21 17.65 4.49
C GLY A 47 -0.44 16.64 5.33
N PHE A 48 -0.21 15.43 4.79
CA PHE A 48 0.49 14.35 5.47
C PHE A 48 1.34 13.50 4.50
N GLU A 49 2.51 13.07 4.98
CA GLU A 49 3.42 12.16 4.29
C GLU A 49 3.66 10.94 5.21
N SER A 50 3.21 9.74 4.80
CA SER A 50 3.56 8.49 5.50
C SER A 50 4.47 7.62 4.67
N THR A 51 5.46 7.06 5.34
CA THR A 51 6.17 5.88 4.87
C THR A 51 5.84 4.74 5.82
N THR A 52 5.13 3.71 5.35
CA THR A 52 4.94 2.46 6.10
C THR A 52 5.69 1.33 5.41
N GLU A 53 6.59 0.68 6.15
CA GLU A 53 7.33 -0.50 5.68
C GLU A 53 6.64 -1.79 6.13
N PHE A 54 6.26 -2.62 5.18
CA PHE A 54 5.76 -3.97 5.40
C PHE A 54 6.84 -4.96 4.96
N LYS A 55 7.12 -5.99 5.77
CA LYS A 55 8.03 -7.07 5.40
C LYS A 55 7.21 -8.30 5.03
N VAL A 56 7.35 -8.82 3.81
CA VAL A 56 6.81 -10.14 3.46
C VAL A 56 7.99 -10.98 2.97
N ASP A 57 8.23 -12.09 3.65
CA ASP A 57 9.27 -13.03 3.25
C ASP A 57 8.85 -13.74 1.95
N ALA A 58 9.47 -13.36 0.83
CA ALA A 58 9.32 -14.02 -0.46
C ALA A 58 10.67 -14.65 -0.87
N LEU A 59 10.72 -15.98 -0.93
CA LEU A 59 11.90 -16.76 -1.33
C LEU A 59 12.06 -16.84 -2.86
N VAL A 60 11.87 -15.73 -3.59
CA VAL A 60 12.41 -15.64 -4.94
C VAL A 60 13.86 -15.25 -4.76
N ALA A 61 14.75 -16.24 -4.78
CA ALA A 61 16.22 -16.14 -4.74
C ALA A 61 16.74 -14.80 -4.19
N SER A 62 17.08 -14.76 -2.90
CA SER A 62 17.81 -13.67 -2.22
C SER A 62 17.13 -12.30 -2.03
N ALA A 63 15.87 -12.10 -2.41
CA ALA A 63 15.17 -10.84 -2.12
C ALA A 63 14.20 -10.99 -0.93
N LYS A 64 14.64 -10.65 0.28
CA LYS A 64 13.67 -10.21 1.32
C LYS A 64 12.89 -9.07 0.70
N GLN A 65 11.63 -9.31 0.32
CA GLN A 65 10.79 -8.24 -0.20
C GLN A 65 10.34 -7.39 1.01
N SER A 66 11.08 -6.32 1.25
CA SER A 66 10.63 -5.20 2.07
C SER A 66 9.80 -4.29 1.17
N PHE A 67 8.52 -4.17 1.48
CA PHE A 67 7.56 -3.34 0.75
C PHE A 67 7.48 -2.00 1.47
N LYS A 68 7.88 -0.93 0.79
CA LYS A 68 7.71 0.42 1.30
C LYS A 68 6.50 1.04 0.60
N ALA A 69 5.37 1.08 1.29
CA ALA A 69 4.24 1.89 0.85
C ALA A 69 4.47 3.31 1.37
N SER A 70 5.00 4.18 0.51
CA SER A 70 4.99 5.63 0.73
C SER A 70 3.74 6.22 0.08
N ALA A 71 2.98 6.99 0.83
CA ALA A 71 1.81 7.70 0.33
C ALA A 71 1.79 9.11 0.92
N GLU A 72 1.69 10.09 0.02
CA GLU A 72 1.40 11.47 0.35
C GLU A 72 -0.09 11.71 0.18
N PHE A 73 -0.72 12.24 1.23
CA PHE A 73 -2.14 12.56 1.23
C PHE A 73 -2.34 14.04 1.50
N ASN A 74 -3.08 14.69 0.60
CA ASN A 74 -3.51 16.09 0.76
C ASN A 74 -5.02 16.11 0.93
N PHE A 75 -5.50 16.22 2.17
CA PHE A 75 -6.92 16.35 2.46
C PHE A 75 -7.31 17.82 2.37
N SER A 76 -8.43 18.15 1.74
CA SER A 76 -9.00 19.51 1.71
C SER A 76 -10.17 19.69 2.69
N HIS A 77 -10.84 18.59 3.06
CA HIS A 77 -12.01 18.49 3.95
C HIS A 77 -12.11 17.06 4.54
N THR A 78 -13.31 16.60 4.96
CA THR A 78 -13.70 15.19 5.09
C THR A 78 -13.55 14.46 3.75
N ASP A 79 -12.31 14.21 3.39
CA ASP A 79 -11.93 13.63 2.11
C ASP A 79 -11.36 12.23 2.30
N THR A 80 -11.64 11.38 1.32
CA THR A 80 -11.00 10.07 1.18
C THR A 80 -10.00 10.18 0.03
N ASN A 81 -8.72 10.05 0.34
CA ASN A 81 -7.67 10.07 -0.67
C ASN A 81 -7.15 8.67 -0.91
N THR A 82 -7.03 8.29 -2.18
CA THR A 82 -6.46 7.00 -2.58
C THR A 82 -5.20 7.26 -3.40
N VAL A 83 -4.09 6.68 -2.96
CA VAL A 83 -2.84 6.63 -3.70
C VAL A 83 -2.72 5.23 -4.31
N THR A 84 -2.42 5.18 -5.60
CA THR A 84 -2.20 3.95 -6.35
C THR A 84 -0.76 3.92 -6.82
N ASN A 85 -0.03 2.89 -6.42
CA ASN A 85 1.33 2.63 -6.87
C ASN A 85 1.33 1.43 -7.83
N GLU A 86 1.96 1.59 -8.98
CA GLU A 86 2.07 0.52 -9.98
C GLU A 86 3.53 0.10 -10.12
N GLU A 87 3.81 -1.19 -9.98
CA GLU A 87 5.14 -1.76 -10.16
C GLU A 87 5.08 -2.95 -11.11
N THR A 88 6.10 -3.12 -11.95
CA THR A 88 6.24 -4.32 -12.77
C THR A 88 7.11 -5.33 -12.05
N VAL A 89 6.54 -6.49 -11.69
CA VAL A 89 7.28 -7.61 -11.12
C VAL A 89 7.75 -8.52 -12.26
N ILE A 90 9.05 -8.83 -12.26
CA ILE A 90 9.67 -9.70 -13.26
C ILE A 90 10.07 -11.02 -12.60
N PHE A 91 9.45 -12.12 -13.05
CA PHE A 91 9.83 -13.48 -12.71
C PHE A 91 10.88 -13.94 -13.71
N LYS A 92 12.16 -13.84 -13.32
CA LYS A 92 13.29 -14.26 -14.17
C LYS A 92 13.27 -15.76 -14.43
N ALA A 93 13.71 -16.15 -15.63
CA ALA A 93 13.96 -17.54 -15.97
C ALA A 93 14.96 -18.17 -14.99
N GLN A 94 14.67 -19.38 -14.52
CA GLN A 94 15.47 -20.14 -13.57
C GLN A 94 15.59 -21.60 -14.04
N GLU A 95 16.74 -22.22 -13.78
CA GLU A 95 16.92 -23.65 -14.00
C GLU A 95 16.07 -24.43 -12.98
N VAL A 96 15.36 -25.46 -13.44
CA VAL A 96 14.48 -26.32 -12.65
C VAL A 96 14.65 -27.80 -13.01
N LEU A 97 14.39 -28.70 -12.07
CA LEU A 97 14.49 -30.15 -12.27
C LEU A 97 13.15 -30.81 -12.63
N ALA A 98 12.95 -31.31 -13.84
CA ALA A 98 11.79 -32.15 -14.17
C ALA A 98 12.06 -33.63 -13.83
N ALA A 99 11.30 -34.18 -12.89
CA ALA A 99 11.37 -35.59 -12.52
C ALA A 99 10.92 -36.50 -13.67
N ALA A 100 11.53 -37.68 -13.75
CA ALA A 100 11.15 -38.71 -14.73
C ALA A 100 9.74 -39.25 -14.47
N GLY A 101 9.06 -39.72 -15.52
CA GLY A 101 7.80 -40.46 -15.37
C GLY A 101 6.57 -39.60 -15.07
N GLY A 102 6.62 -38.30 -15.36
CA GLY A 102 5.49 -37.41 -15.15
C GLY A 102 5.59 -36.08 -15.88
N THR A 103 4.56 -35.26 -15.71
CA THR A 103 4.53 -33.85 -16.10
C THR A 103 4.70 -32.99 -14.87
N THR A 104 5.61 -32.01 -14.92
CA THR A 104 5.78 -31.04 -13.84
C THR A 104 5.33 -29.66 -14.31
N ASN A 105 4.40 -29.06 -13.56
CA ASN A 105 3.94 -27.70 -13.76
C ASN A 105 4.59 -26.78 -12.71
N TYR A 106 5.35 -25.79 -13.15
CA TYR A 106 5.94 -24.76 -12.32
C TYR A 106 5.12 -23.49 -12.41
N PHE A 107 4.70 -22.97 -11.26
CA PHE A 107 3.87 -21.78 -11.22
C PHE A 107 4.08 -20.98 -9.94
N THR A 108 3.70 -19.72 -9.97
CA THR A 108 3.54 -18.89 -8.77
C THR A 108 2.09 -18.44 -8.67
N ARG A 109 1.61 -18.28 -7.43
CA ARG A 109 0.27 -17.74 -7.17
C ARG A 109 0.42 -16.27 -6.84
N VAL A 110 -0.38 -15.44 -7.51
CA VAL A 110 -0.47 -14.02 -7.22
C VAL A 110 -1.80 -13.75 -6.55
N GLY A 111 -1.74 -12.94 -5.51
CA GLY A 111 -2.88 -12.56 -4.72
C GLY A 111 -2.85 -11.12 -4.29
N LYS A 112 -3.91 -10.72 -3.60
CA LYS A 112 -4.00 -9.44 -2.92
C LYS A 112 -4.23 -9.67 -1.43
N ALA A 113 -3.51 -8.91 -0.62
CA ALA A 113 -3.73 -8.82 0.81
C ALA A 113 -4.40 -7.49 1.11
N LYS A 114 -5.52 -7.55 1.82
CA LYS A 114 -6.15 -6.35 2.38
C LYS A 114 -5.58 -6.07 3.75
N PHE A 115 -5.22 -4.82 4.00
CA PHE A 115 -4.80 -4.33 5.31
C PHE A 115 -5.59 -3.09 5.71
N SER A 116 -5.65 -2.86 7.01
CA SER A 116 -6.28 -1.69 7.59
C SER A 116 -5.58 -1.37 8.90
N GLY A 117 -5.52 -0.10 9.23
CA GLY A 117 -5.00 0.35 10.50
C GLY A 117 -5.42 1.78 10.78
N ALA A 118 -4.97 2.28 11.91
CA ALA A 118 -5.07 3.68 12.26
C ALA A 118 -3.71 4.15 12.74
N PHE A 119 -3.34 5.38 12.42
CA PHE A 119 -2.19 6.04 13.02
C PHE A 119 -2.60 7.39 13.58
N GLN A 120 -1.87 7.85 14.58
CA GLN A 120 -2.03 9.17 15.15
C GLN A 120 -0.82 10.01 14.79
N THR A 121 -1.07 11.22 14.30
CA THR A 121 -0.02 12.19 14.02
C THR A 121 -0.54 13.59 14.27
N ASP A 122 0.39 14.51 14.47
CA ASP A 122 0.08 15.93 14.38
C ASP A 122 -0.14 16.29 12.90
N ALA A 123 -1.10 17.18 12.63
CA ALA A 123 -1.48 17.55 11.27
C ALA A 123 -1.57 19.07 11.13
N ALA A 124 -1.01 19.64 10.06
CA ALA A 124 -0.96 21.09 9.88
C ALA A 124 -2.28 21.65 9.32
N LEU A 125 -2.78 22.73 9.94
CA LEU A 125 -3.86 23.53 9.38
C LEU A 125 -3.35 24.25 8.11
N ALA A 126 -3.82 23.83 6.95
CA ALA A 126 -3.30 24.35 5.68
C ALA A 126 -3.97 25.66 5.24
N GLU A 127 -5.30 25.72 5.24
CA GLU A 127 -6.09 26.87 4.78
C GLU A 127 -7.41 26.95 5.55
N LEU A 128 -7.84 28.17 5.86
CA LEU A 128 -9.15 28.44 6.47
C LEU A 128 -9.88 29.51 5.66
N LYS A 129 -11.04 29.15 5.12
CA LYS A 129 -11.92 30.11 4.45
C LYS A 129 -12.88 30.73 5.46
N LEU A 130 -12.84 32.05 5.58
CA LEU A 130 -13.70 32.82 6.46
C LEU A 130 -14.63 33.69 5.63
N LYS A 131 -15.91 33.73 6.04
CA LYS A 131 -16.87 34.70 5.53
C LYS A 131 -16.99 35.82 6.54
N LEU A 132 -16.49 37.00 6.18
CA LEU A 132 -16.46 38.17 7.04
C LEU A 132 -17.57 39.13 6.63
N PRO A 133 -18.62 39.31 7.46
CA PRO A 133 -19.66 40.27 7.17
C PRO A 133 -19.12 41.70 7.36
N ILE A 134 -19.23 42.53 6.33
CA ILE A 134 -19.05 43.98 6.44
C ILE A 134 -20.36 44.56 6.93
N ILE A 135 -20.33 45.12 8.13
CA ILE A 135 -21.50 45.63 8.84
C ILE A 135 -21.49 47.15 8.74
N LYS A 136 -22.60 47.77 8.31
CA LYS A 136 -22.78 49.21 8.43
C LYS A 136 -23.61 49.49 9.67
N LYS A 137 -23.06 50.28 10.59
CA LYS A 137 -23.79 50.69 11.78
C LYS A 137 -24.84 51.73 11.39
N SER A 138 -26.11 51.42 11.62
CA SER A 138 -27.23 52.36 11.45
C SER A 138 -27.98 52.46 12.78
N GLY A 139 -27.69 53.49 13.56
CA GLY A 139 -28.21 53.62 14.93
C GLY A 139 -27.74 52.48 15.85
N ASN A 140 -28.68 51.77 16.47
CA ASN A 140 -28.44 50.60 17.33
C ASN A 140 -28.46 49.26 16.56
N ALA A 141 -28.74 49.28 15.25
CA ALA A 141 -28.81 48.08 14.43
C ALA A 141 -27.49 47.87 13.66
N HIS A 142 -27.20 46.59 13.43
CA HIS A 142 -26.03 46.10 12.71
C HIS A 142 -26.49 45.40 11.44
N ASP A 143 -26.60 46.16 10.35
CA ASP A 143 -27.00 45.61 9.06
C ASP A 143 -25.77 45.09 8.31
N VAL A 144 -25.82 43.83 7.88
CA VAL A 144 -24.79 43.23 7.02
C VAL A 144 -24.98 43.78 5.61
N VAL A 145 -24.04 44.58 5.13
CA VAL A 145 -24.10 45.24 3.82
C VAL A 145 -23.44 44.40 2.73
N HIS A 146 -22.39 43.67 3.11
CA HIS A 146 -21.65 42.81 2.20
C HIS A 146 -20.97 41.68 2.98
N THR A 147 -20.59 40.60 2.32
CA THR A 147 -19.80 39.52 2.93
C THR A 147 -18.60 39.25 2.04
N GLU A 148 -17.42 39.47 2.59
CA GLU A 148 -16.15 39.16 1.93
C GLU A 148 -15.74 37.73 2.29
N GLU A 149 -15.26 36.97 1.30
CA GLU A 149 -14.64 35.67 1.54
C GLU A 149 -13.12 35.85 1.57
N VAL A 150 -12.51 35.59 2.73
CA VAL A 150 -11.07 35.67 2.92
C VAL A 150 -10.52 34.27 3.15
N THR A 151 -9.49 33.90 2.41
CA THR A 151 -8.75 32.66 2.64
C THR A 151 -7.51 32.97 3.45
N LEU A 152 -7.43 32.44 4.67
CA LEU A 152 -6.22 32.49 5.49
C LEU A 152 -5.31 31.32 5.12
N THR A 153 -4.04 31.62 4.87
CA THR A 153 -3.01 30.60 4.67
C THR A 153 -2.54 30.04 6.03
N ALA A 154 -1.87 28.88 6.03
CA ALA A 154 -1.26 28.30 7.23
C ALA A 154 -0.39 29.30 8.02
N LYS A 155 0.34 30.16 7.31
CA LYS A 155 1.19 31.20 7.90
C LYS A 155 0.37 32.33 8.53
N ASP A 156 -0.76 32.71 7.93
CA ASP A 156 -1.66 33.72 8.49
C ASP A 156 -2.30 33.22 9.77
N ILE A 157 -2.74 31.96 9.78
CA ILE A 157 -3.29 31.28 10.97
C ILE A 157 -2.24 31.21 12.08
N TYR A 158 -1.00 30.80 11.78
CA TYR A 158 0.11 30.82 12.73
C TYR A 158 0.35 32.21 13.31
N THR A 159 0.41 33.22 12.44
CA THR A 159 0.64 34.61 12.85
C THR A 159 -0.47 35.12 13.75
N LEU A 160 -1.74 34.80 13.45
CA LEU A 160 -2.90 35.13 14.29
C LEU A 160 -2.77 34.54 15.70
N PHE A 161 -2.54 33.24 15.82
CA PHE A 161 -2.44 32.60 17.14
C PHE A 161 -1.16 32.99 17.91
N LYS A 162 -0.04 33.23 17.22
CA LYS A 162 1.23 33.58 17.87
C LYS A 162 1.29 35.04 18.32
N ASN A 163 0.70 35.96 17.54
CA ASN A 163 0.86 37.40 17.74
C ASN A 163 -0.34 38.08 18.39
N VAL A 164 -1.47 37.38 18.57
CA VAL A 164 -2.64 37.94 19.29
C VAL A 164 -2.64 37.44 20.73
N PRO A 165 -2.18 38.25 21.71
CA PRO A 165 -1.94 37.81 23.09
C PRO A 165 -3.20 37.42 23.87
N TYR A 166 -4.40 37.73 23.34
CA TYR A 166 -5.69 37.47 24.00
C TYR A 166 -6.39 36.20 23.49
N ILE A 167 -5.80 35.48 22.52
CA ILE A 167 -6.34 34.24 22.00
C ILE A 167 -5.41 33.11 22.45
N PRO A 168 -5.68 32.46 23.60
CA PRO A 168 -4.87 31.34 24.04
C PRO A 168 -4.98 30.20 23.01
N LEU A 169 -3.85 29.59 22.67
CA LEU A 169 -3.85 28.43 21.79
C LEU A 169 -4.58 27.27 22.49
N PRO A 170 -5.66 26.72 21.90
CA PRO A 170 -6.35 25.57 22.47
C PRO A 170 -5.41 24.38 22.67
N ALA A 171 -5.63 23.58 23.71
CA ALA A 171 -4.73 22.49 24.11
C ALA A 171 -4.51 21.42 23.02
N TYR A 172 -5.52 21.21 22.16
CA TYR A 172 -5.48 20.30 21.02
C TYR A 172 -4.66 20.85 19.84
N LEU A 173 -4.11 22.06 19.94
CA LEU A 173 -3.22 22.66 18.95
C LEU A 173 -1.78 22.80 19.47
N SER A 174 -0.81 22.83 18.55
CA SER A 174 0.61 23.14 18.78
C SER A 174 1.11 24.11 17.70
N PHE A 175 2.23 24.76 17.98
CA PHE A 175 2.96 25.54 16.99
C PHE A 175 4.09 24.70 16.39
N ASP A 176 4.26 24.79 15.07
CA ASP A 176 5.49 24.47 14.37
C ASP A 176 6.16 25.79 13.97
N ASP A 177 7.10 26.24 14.79
CA ASP A 177 7.79 27.51 14.61
C ASP A 177 8.74 27.49 13.39
N ASN A 178 9.26 26.31 13.01
CA ASN A 178 10.15 26.15 11.85
C ASN A 178 9.36 26.27 10.54
N GLY A 179 8.22 25.58 10.46
CA GLY A 179 7.31 25.65 9.32
C GLY A 179 6.40 26.88 9.31
N LYS A 180 6.31 27.62 10.42
CA LYS A 180 5.35 28.70 10.68
C LYS A 180 3.90 28.24 10.49
N LYS A 181 3.53 27.14 11.17
CA LYS A 181 2.22 26.47 11.06
C LYS A 181 1.61 26.22 12.42
N VAL A 182 0.28 26.09 12.45
CA VAL A 182 -0.45 25.54 13.61
C VAL A 182 -0.79 24.09 13.31
N LEU A 183 -0.47 23.21 14.25
CA LEU A 183 -0.72 21.78 14.17
C LEU A 183 -1.91 21.42 15.05
N VAL A 184 -2.76 20.52 14.58
CA VAL A 184 -3.73 19.80 15.42
C VAL A 184 -3.03 18.55 15.95
N LYS A 185 -3.07 18.34 17.26
CA LYS A 185 -2.37 17.24 17.91
C LYS A 185 -3.13 15.93 17.82
N ASN A 186 -2.40 14.82 17.68
CA ASN A 186 -2.92 13.45 17.81
C ASN A 186 -4.16 13.18 16.94
N VAL A 187 -4.18 13.73 15.73
CA VAL A 187 -5.23 13.47 14.75
C VAL A 187 -5.15 12.01 14.35
N THR A 188 -6.27 11.29 14.50
CA THR A 188 -6.34 9.87 14.13
C THR A 188 -6.76 9.76 12.68
N PHE A 189 -5.99 9.00 11.90
CA PHE A 189 -6.28 8.71 10.52
C PHE A 189 -6.44 7.21 10.34
N ASP A 190 -7.62 6.81 9.89
CA ASP A 190 -7.87 5.45 9.45
C ASP A 190 -7.38 5.28 8.03
N TYR A 191 -6.71 4.16 7.77
CA TYR A 191 -6.31 3.77 6.44
C TYR A 191 -6.69 2.33 6.16
N THR A 192 -7.01 2.09 4.90
CA THR A 192 -7.19 0.76 4.32
C THR A 192 -6.34 0.67 3.06
N GLY A 193 -5.97 -0.54 2.68
CA GLY A 193 -5.24 -0.73 1.44
C GLY A 193 -5.29 -2.15 0.95
N GLU A 194 -4.95 -2.30 -0.32
CA GLU A 194 -4.75 -3.59 -0.96
C GLU A 194 -3.35 -3.63 -1.54
N MET A 195 -2.59 -4.67 -1.21
CA MET A 195 -1.25 -4.90 -1.71
C MET A 195 -1.19 -6.22 -2.47
N GLY A 196 -0.61 -6.21 -3.66
CA GLY A 196 -0.31 -7.41 -4.42
C GLY A 196 0.84 -8.19 -3.78
N TYR A 197 0.73 -9.51 -3.71
CA TYR A 197 1.83 -10.39 -3.30
C TYR A 197 1.88 -11.61 -4.22
N SER A 198 3.05 -12.24 -4.30
CA SER A 198 3.24 -13.50 -5.04
C SER A 198 3.86 -14.54 -4.12
N THR A 199 3.51 -15.81 -4.29
CA THR A 199 4.15 -16.90 -3.55
C THR A 199 5.52 -17.21 -4.14
N ALA A 200 6.35 -17.90 -3.35
CA ALA A 200 7.46 -18.65 -3.92
C ALA A 200 6.95 -19.62 -5.02
N VAL A 201 7.85 -20.01 -5.92
CA VAL A 201 7.56 -20.97 -7.00
C VAL A 201 7.09 -22.30 -6.39
N GLN A 202 5.99 -22.82 -6.94
CA GLN A 202 5.41 -24.12 -6.62
C GLN A 202 5.60 -25.06 -7.81
N ALA A 203 5.73 -26.34 -7.50
CA ALA A 203 5.73 -27.42 -8.48
C ALA A 203 4.51 -28.32 -8.22
N GLU A 204 3.73 -28.58 -9.27
CA GLU A 204 2.74 -29.66 -9.31
C GLU A 204 3.30 -30.79 -10.18
N PHE A 205 3.60 -31.92 -9.57
CA PHE A 205 3.98 -33.14 -10.27
C PHE A 205 2.74 -34.00 -10.53
N ILE A 206 2.55 -34.38 -11.79
CA ILE A 206 1.49 -35.25 -12.26
C ILE A 206 2.16 -36.52 -12.82
N PRO A 207 2.16 -37.63 -12.06
CA PRO A 207 2.70 -38.90 -12.53
C PRO A 207 1.99 -39.39 -13.80
N PHE A 208 2.69 -40.13 -14.66
CA PHE A 208 2.05 -40.82 -15.79
C PHE A 208 1.21 -42.02 -15.34
N ASP A 209 1.57 -42.64 -14.21
CA ASP A 209 0.71 -43.62 -13.56
C ASP A 209 -0.48 -42.91 -12.92
N GLN A 210 -1.67 -43.17 -13.46
CA GLN A 210 -2.91 -42.55 -12.99
C GLN A 210 -3.35 -43.04 -11.60
N ASN A 211 -2.73 -44.10 -11.07
CA ASN A 211 -2.96 -44.58 -9.71
C ASN A 211 -2.19 -43.78 -8.66
N GLU A 212 -1.15 -43.05 -9.07
CA GLU A 212 -0.37 -42.20 -8.16
C GLU A 212 -1.00 -40.80 -8.07
N PRO A 213 -1.12 -40.24 -6.84
CA PRO A 213 -1.72 -38.92 -6.67
C PRO A 213 -0.79 -37.84 -7.19
N LYS A 214 -1.36 -36.83 -7.83
CA LYS A 214 -0.65 -35.59 -8.12
C LYS A 214 -0.20 -34.90 -6.83
N GLN A 215 0.98 -34.28 -6.85
CA GLN A 215 1.57 -33.64 -5.69
C GLN A 215 1.91 -32.18 -5.97
N THR A 216 1.39 -31.26 -5.16
CA THR A 216 1.73 -29.84 -5.20
C THR A 216 2.55 -29.46 -3.98
N MET A 217 3.70 -28.81 -4.18
CA MET A 217 4.57 -28.36 -3.10
C MET A 217 5.44 -27.16 -3.51
N SER A 218 6.23 -26.61 -2.58
CA SER A 218 7.24 -25.61 -2.93
C SER A 218 8.30 -26.22 -3.84
N TYR A 219 8.90 -25.40 -4.72
CA TYR A 219 9.97 -25.88 -5.60
C TYR A 219 11.13 -26.51 -4.82
N GLU A 220 11.55 -25.90 -3.71
CA GLU A 220 12.60 -26.44 -2.82
C GLU A 220 12.29 -27.87 -2.36
N LYS A 221 11.06 -28.12 -1.87
CA LYS A 221 10.65 -29.45 -1.41
C LYS A 221 10.57 -30.44 -2.57
N TYR A 222 10.09 -29.99 -3.72
CA TYR A 222 10.00 -30.81 -4.92
C TYR A 222 11.38 -31.19 -5.46
N GLU A 223 12.34 -30.27 -5.46
CA GLU A 223 13.72 -30.50 -5.87
C GLU A 223 14.39 -31.56 -4.99
N THR A 224 14.25 -31.46 -3.67
CA THR A 224 14.73 -32.50 -2.72
C THR A 224 14.11 -33.86 -3.04
N LYS A 225 12.77 -33.93 -3.17
CA LYS A 225 12.08 -35.19 -3.48
C LYS A 225 12.49 -35.79 -4.82
N THR A 226 12.72 -34.95 -5.82
CA THR A 226 13.18 -35.36 -7.16
C THR A 226 14.56 -36.01 -7.08
N GLN A 227 15.47 -35.41 -6.31
CA GLN A 227 16.82 -35.93 -6.11
C GLN A 227 16.80 -37.24 -5.32
N ASP A 228 15.93 -37.35 -4.31
CA ASP A 228 15.76 -38.54 -3.47
C ASP A 228 14.93 -39.64 -4.13
N LYS A 229 14.37 -39.41 -5.34
CA LYS A 229 13.45 -40.33 -6.04
C LYS A 229 12.26 -40.75 -5.16
N SER A 230 11.67 -39.78 -4.47
CA SER A 230 10.55 -39.97 -3.52
C SER A 230 9.29 -39.16 -3.89
N LEU A 231 9.19 -38.80 -5.17
CA LEU A 231 7.98 -38.26 -5.78
C LEU A 231 6.96 -39.35 -6.00
#